data_AF-A0A7C1GI50-F1
#
_entry.id   AF-A0A7C1GI50-F1
#
_cell.length_a   1.000
_cell.length_b   1.000
_cell.length_c   1.000
_cell.angle_alpha   90.00
_cell.angle_beta   90.00
_cell.angle_gamma   90.00
#
_symmetry.space_group_name_H-M   'P 1'
#
loop_
_entity.id
_entity.type
_entity.pdbx_description
1 polymer ?
#
loop_
_entity_poly.entity_id
_entity_poly.type
_entity_poly.pdbx_seq_one_letter_code
_entity_poly.pdbx_strand_id
1 'polypeptide(L)'
;LMGALAGIMEAQYEVLRKNGHSPSEAFNETVEELTQSLIRLVDENGMDWMYMNCSATAQRGALDWKPKFKKATLPVFKELYKRVKNGEECKRVLRSTGNKNYQEQLQKELDEIHNSEMWRAGAASRSLRPKTPEARRVKSTVGTGGRSSN
;
A
#
# COMPACT_ATOMS: atom_id res chain seq x y z
N LEU A 1 8.33 5.05 -1.08
CA LEU A 1 7.61 3.78 -0.81
C LEU A 1 6.09 3.96 -0.84
N MET A 2 5.52 5.00 -0.21
CA MET A 2 4.07 5.25 -0.20
C MET A 2 3.41 5.19 -1.59
N GLY A 3 3.93 5.93 -2.58
CA GLY A 3 3.36 5.92 -3.94
C GLY A 3 3.46 4.58 -4.67
N ALA A 4 4.52 3.81 -4.44
CA ALA A 4 4.65 2.47 -5.03
C ALA A 4 3.66 1.47 -4.41
N LEU A 5 3.43 1.58 -3.10
CA LEU A 5 2.45 0.75 -2.39
C LEU A 5 1.03 1.04 -2.89
N ALA A 6 0.62 2.31 -2.89
CA ALA A 6 -0.70 2.74 -3.34
C ALA A 6 -0.93 2.35 -4.81
N GLY A 7 0.01 2.67 -5.70
CA GLY A 7 -0.14 2.39 -7.13
C GLY A 7 -0.21 0.90 -7.48
N ILE A 8 0.54 0.03 -6.80
CA ILE A 8 0.44 -1.43 -7.01
C ILE A 8 -0.91 -1.96 -6.54
N MET A 9 -1.36 -1.53 -5.35
CA MET A 9 -2.66 -1.92 -4.81
C MET A 9 -3.81 -1.47 -5.71
N GLU A 10 -3.81 -0.21 -6.15
CA GLU A 10 -4.82 0.35 -7.06
C GLU A 10 -4.84 -0.38 -8.40
N ALA A 11 -3.66 -0.66 -9.00
CA ALA A 11 -3.57 -1.38 -10.26
C ALA A 11 -4.16 -2.79 -10.16
N GLN A 12 -3.88 -3.53 -9.09
CA GLN A 12 -4.46 -4.86 -8.88
C GLN A 12 -5.97 -4.76 -8.63
N TYR A 13 -6.41 -3.84 -7.77
CA TYR A 13 -7.83 -3.62 -7.46
C TYR A 13 -8.62 -3.29 -8.74
N GLU A 14 -8.13 -2.38 -9.57
CA GLU A 14 -8.75 -2.01 -10.84
C GLU A 14 -8.92 -3.21 -11.77
N VAL A 15 -7.89 -4.07 -11.89
CA VAL A 15 -7.96 -5.28 -12.71
C VAL A 15 -9.00 -6.25 -12.16
N LEU A 16 -9.03 -6.51 -10.85
CA LEU A 16 -10.03 -7.39 -10.24
C LEU A 16 -11.46 -6.86 -10.46
N ARG A 17 -11.67 -5.55 -10.28
CA ARG A 17 -12.97 -4.91 -10.51
C ARG A 17 -13.42 -5.00 -11.97
N LYS A 18 -12.51 -4.80 -12.92
CA LYS A 18 -12.81 -4.97 -14.36
C LYS A 18 -13.15 -6.42 -14.73
N ASN A 19 -12.74 -7.39 -13.93
CA ASN A 19 -13.02 -8.81 -14.13
C ASN A 19 -14.18 -9.34 -13.26
N GLY A 20 -14.99 -8.44 -12.68
CA GLY A 20 -16.27 -8.81 -12.06
C GLY A 20 -16.21 -9.11 -10.56
N HIS A 21 -15.05 -9.00 -9.91
CA HIS A 21 -14.97 -9.11 -8.45
C HIS A 21 -15.73 -7.97 -7.78
N SER A 22 -16.44 -8.22 -6.69
CA SER A 22 -17.07 -7.17 -5.88
C SER A 22 -16.01 -6.24 -5.26
N PRO A 23 -16.38 -5.01 -4.83
CA PRO A 23 -15.47 -4.12 -4.11
C PRO A 23 -14.82 -4.78 -2.88
N SER A 24 -15.59 -5.57 -2.11
CA SER A 24 -15.08 -6.28 -0.93
C SER A 24 -14.09 -7.38 -1.28
N GLU A 25 -14.37 -8.18 -2.31
CA GLU A 25 -13.45 -9.25 -2.75
C GLU A 25 -12.15 -8.65 -3.29
N ALA A 26 -12.26 -7.64 -4.16
CA ALA A 26 -11.10 -6.96 -4.71
C ALA A 26 -10.26 -6.29 -3.61
N PHE A 27 -10.89 -5.66 -2.60
CA PHE A 27 -10.17 -5.08 -1.47
C PHE A 27 -9.50 -6.15 -0.60
N ASN A 28 -10.18 -7.28 -0.36
CA ASN A 28 -9.66 -8.36 0.46
C ASN A 28 -8.44 -9.03 -0.19
N GLU A 29 -8.52 -9.36 -1.47
CA GLU A 29 -7.41 -10.00 -2.23
C GLU A 29 -6.23 -9.07 -2.54
N THR A 30 -6.37 -7.77 -2.25
CA THR A 30 -5.31 -6.76 -2.47
C THR A 30 -4.76 -6.25 -1.15
N VAL A 31 -5.54 -5.42 -0.45
CA VAL A 31 -5.09 -4.64 0.71
C VAL A 31 -5.14 -5.46 2.00
N GLU A 32 -6.22 -6.22 2.25
CA GLU A 32 -6.29 -7.02 3.48
C GLU A 32 -5.25 -8.13 3.47
N GLU A 33 -5.12 -8.86 2.36
CA GLU A 33 -4.09 -9.91 2.22
C GLU A 33 -2.70 -9.33 2.50
N LEU A 34 -2.32 -8.23 1.84
CA LEU A 34 -1.02 -7.64 2.10
C LEU A 34 -0.85 -7.15 3.55
N THR A 35 -1.83 -6.42 4.10
CA THR A 35 -1.68 -5.73 5.40
C THR A 35 -1.93 -6.60 6.63
N GLN A 36 -2.72 -7.67 6.51
CA GLN A 36 -3.08 -8.56 7.62
C GLN A 36 -2.34 -9.89 7.58
N SER A 37 -1.83 -10.35 6.43
CA SER A 37 -1.05 -11.59 6.33
C SER A 37 0.40 -11.33 5.89
N LEU A 38 0.62 -10.98 4.62
CA LEU A 38 1.94 -11.08 3.98
C LEU A 38 2.99 -10.16 4.61
N ILE A 39 2.65 -8.89 4.86
CA ILE A 39 3.63 -7.94 5.40
C ILE A 39 4.06 -8.30 6.82
N ARG A 40 3.20 -8.99 7.59
CA ARG A 40 3.51 -9.43 8.96
C ARG A 40 4.51 -10.58 8.95
N LEU A 41 4.34 -11.54 8.03
CA LEU A 41 5.33 -12.61 7.84
C LEU A 41 6.70 -12.05 7.45
N VAL A 42 6.72 -11.01 6.61
CA VAL A 42 7.94 -10.32 6.21
C VAL A 42 8.56 -9.54 7.38
N ASP A 43 7.76 -8.84 8.17
CA ASP A 43 8.21 -8.09 9.36
C ASP A 43 8.81 -9.03 10.42
N GLU A 44 8.16 -10.18 10.65
CA GLU A 44 8.59 -11.13 11.67
C GLU A 44 9.93 -11.81 11.33
N ASN A 45 10.10 -12.29 10.09
CA ASN A 45 11.23 -13.16 9.75
C ASN A 45 11.79 -12.98 8.32
N GLY A 46 11.34 -11.96 7.58
CA GLY A 46 11.84 -11.66 6.24
C GLY A 46 11.07 -12.32 5.08
N MET A 47 11.54 -12.03 3.86
CA MET A 47 10.81 -12.36 2.63
C MET A 47 10.81 -13.86 2.32
N ASP A 48 11.91 -14.56 2.55
CA ASP A 48 11.99 -16.01 2.36
C ASP A 48 11.05 -16.76 3.31
N TRP A 49 10.93 -16.30 4.57
CA TRP A 49 9.94 -16.81 5.51
C TRP A 49 8.50 -16.66 4.99
N MET A 50 8.14 -15.49 4.47
CA MET A 50 6.83 -15.29 3.83
C MET A 50 6.58 -16.31 2.72
N TYR A 51 7.55 -16.56 1.83
CA TYR A 51 7.38 -17.54 0.75
C TYR A 51 7.17 -18.96 1.31
N MET A 52 8.02 -19.40 2.25
CA MET A 52 7.93 -20.73 2.85
C MET A 52 6.60 -20.99 3.56
N ASN A 53 5.96 -19.95 4.10
CA ASN A 53 4.68 -20.04 4.81
C ASN A 53 3.45 -19.82 3.92
N CYS A 54 3.64 -19.61 2.61
CA CYS A 54 2.55 -19.58 1.63
C CYS A 54 2.36 -20.93 0.93
N SER A 55 1.20 -21.12 0.28
CA SER A 55 0.92 -22.34 -0.50
C SER A 55 1.85 -22.48 -1.71
N ALA A 56 1.99 -23.71 -2.23
CA ALA A 56 2.80 -23.98 -3.42
C ALA A 56 2.36 -23.14 -4.64
N THR A 57 1.05 -22.92 -4.81
CA THR A 57 0.51 -22.07 -5.88
C THR A 57 0.95 -20.62 -5.73
N ALA A 58 0.86 -20.05 -4.52
CA ALA A 58 1.29 -18.68 -4.24
C ALA A 58 2.80 -18.52 -4.41
N GLN A 59 3.60 -19.49 -3.93
CA GLN A 59 5.05 -19.50 -4.10
C GLN A 59 5.45 -19.49 -5.57
N ARG A 60 4.93 -20.43 -6.37
CA ARG A 60 5.24 -20.54 -7.80
C ARG A 60 4.86 -19.27 -8.55
N GLY A 61 3.63 -18.78 -8.33
CA GLY A 61 3.16 -17.54 -8.93
C GLY A 61 4.03 -16.34 -8.58
N ALA A 62 4.36 -16.15 -7.28
CA ALA A 62 5.20 -15.05 -6.84
C ALA A 62 6.60 -15.09 -7.49
N LEU A 63 7.22 -16.29 -7.58
CA LEU A 63 8.52 -16.46 -8.22
C LEU A 63 8.48 -16.17 -9.73
N ASP A 64 7.42 -16.56 -10.42
CA ASP A 64 7.24 -16.30 -11.86
C ASP A 64 7.00 -14.83 -12.19
N TRP A 65 6.20 -14.15 -11.37
CA TRP A 65 5.80 -12.77 -11.63
C TRP A 65 6.78 -11.73 -11.06
N LYS A 66 7.55 -12.06 -10.02
CA LYS A 66 8.54 -11.15 -9.40
C LYS A 66 9.50 -10.49 -10.42
N PRO A 67 10.12 -11.21 -11.37
CA PRO A 67 10.98 -10.57 -12.38
C PRO A 67 10.25 -9.53 -13.25
N LYS A 68 8.98 -9.77 -13.57
CA LYS A 68 8.16 -8.84 -14.37
C LYS A 68 7.82 -7.58 -13.58
N PHE A 69 7.40 -7.71 -12.32
CA PHE A 69 7.18 -6.56 -11.44
C PHE A 69 8.46 -5.75 -11.23
N LYS A 70 9.61 -6.42 -11.01
CA LYS A 70 10.91 -5.74 -10.91
C LYS A 70 11.27 -5.01 -12.19
N LYS A 71 11.06 -5.62 -13.36
CA LYS A 71 11.32 -4.98 -14.66
C LYS A 71 10.47 -3.72 -14.86
N ALA A 72 9.20 -3.75 -14.47
CA ALA A 72 8.31 -2.60 -14.58
C ALA A 72 8.68 -1.46 -13.61
N THR A 73 9.06 -1.79 -12.38
CA THR A 73 9.30 -0.78 -11.32
C THR A 73 10.73 -0.24 -11.27
N LEU A 74 11.73 -1.01 -11.72
CA LEU A 74 13.14 -0.62 -11.66
C LEU A 74 13.43 0.72 -12.38
N PRO A 75 12.91 1.01 -13.59
CA PRO A 75 13.12 2.30 -14.23
C PRO A 75 12.58 3.47 -13.40
N VAL A 76 11.38 3.32 -12.82
CA VAL A 76 10.75 4.34 -11.96
C VAL A 76 11.61 4.62 -10.73
N PHE A 77 12.15 3.58 -10.09
CA PHE A 77 13.06 3.77 -8.95
C PHE A 77 14.39 4.43 -9.34
N LYS A 78 14.94 4.12 -10.52
CA LYS A 78 16.16 4.79 -11.03
C LYS A 78 15.92 6.27 -11.27
N GLU A 79 14.78 6.63 -11.86
CA GLU A 79 14.39 8.02 -12.07
C GLU A 79 14.20 8.75 -10.74
N LEU A 80 13.42 8.17 -9.81
CA LEU A 80 13.20 8.74 -8.49
C LEU A 80 14.52 8.99 -7.76
N TYR A 81 15.44 8.00 -7.77
CA TYR A 81 16.76 8.17 -7.16
C TYR A 81 17.54 9.32 -7.78
N LYS A 82 17.54 9.45 -9.11
CA LYS A 82 18.22 10.56 -9.81
C LYS A 82 17.64 11.92 -9.39
N ARG A 83 16.32 12.05 -9.35
CA ARG A 83 15.61 13.29 -8.99
C ARG A 83 15.79 13.68 -7.53
N VAL A 84 15.91 12.70 -6.63
CA VAL A 84 16.29 12.96 -5.23
C VAL A 84 17.76 13.41 -5.16
N LYS A 85 18.67 12.65 -5.78
CA LYS A 85 20.11 12.91 -5.73
C LYS A 85 20.49 14.27 -6.30
N ASN A 86 19.84 14.73 -7.36
CA ASN A 86 20.12 16.03 -8.00
C ASN A 86 19.32 17.21 -7.40
N GLY A 87 18.50 16.96 -6.37
CA GLY A 87 17.74 17.99 -5.66
C GLY A 87 16.46 18.45 -6.35
N GLU A 88 16.06 17.88 -7.48
CA GLU A 88 14.78 18.19 -8.13
C GLU A 88 13.59 17.89 -7.24
N GLU A 89 13.59 16.75 -6.53
CA GLU A 89 12.50 16.42 -5.60
C GLU A 89 12.43 17.40 -4.43
N CYS A 90 13.59 17.81 -3.88
CA CYS A 90 13.64 18.79 -2.80
C CYS A 90 13.03 20.14 -3.25
N LYS A 91 13.42 20.63 -4.44
CA LYS A 91 12.85 21.85 -5.03
C LYS A 91 11.34 21.73 -5.24
N ARG A 92 10.87 20.57 -5.73
CA ARG A 92 9.43 20.30 -5.91
C ARG A 92 8.69 20.35 -4.58
N VAL A 93 9.20 19.70 -3.54
CA VAL A 93 8.61 19.70 -2.20
C VAL A 93 8.52 21.12 -1.66
N LEU A 94 9.63 21.86 -1.61
CA LEU A 94 9.65 23.24 -1.10
C LEU A 94 8.69 24.16 -1.86
N ARG A 95 8.61 24.02 -3.19
CA ARG A 95 7.68 24.80 -4.02
C ARG A 95 6.22 24.46 -3.71
N SER A 96 5.91 23.18 -3.49
CA SER A 96 4.55 22.73 -3.21
C SER A 96 4.12 23.10 -1.78
N THR A 97 4.93 22.71 -0.78
CA THR A 97 4.63 22.91 0.64
C THR A 97 4.71 24.38 1.08
N GLY A 98 5.43 25.22 0.33
CA GLY A 98 5.54 26.65 0.59
C GLY A 98 4.35 27.49 0.07
N ASN A 99 3.44 26.90 -0.71
CA ASN A 99 2.27 27.63 -1.21
C ASN A 99 1.26 27.89 -0.08
N LYS A 100 0.65 29.08 -0.07
CA LYS A 100 -0.35 29.46 0.95
C LYS A 100 -1.56 28.52 0.98
N ASN A 101 -1.94 27.94 -0.15
CA ASN A 101 -3.05 26.99 -0.30
C ASN A 101 -2.60 25.53 -0.31
N TYR A 102 -1.37 25.21 0.15
CA TYR A 102 -0.87 23.84 0.15
C TYR A 102 -1.78 22.87 0.90
N GLN A 103 -2.29 23.25 2.07
CA GLN A 103 -3.16 22.39 2.88
C GLN A 103 -4.49 22.07 2.17
N GLU A 104 -5.08 23.05 1.47
CA GLU A 104 -6.30 22.83 0.68
C GLU A 104 -6.03 21.89 -0.50
N GLN A 105 -4.90 22.06 -1.19
CA GLN A 105 -4.51 21.17 -2.30
C GLN A 105 -4.23 19.75 -1.82
N LEU A 106 -3.49 19.62 -0.71
CA LEU A 106 -3.21 18.32 -0.11
C LEU A 106 -4.50 17.64 0.34
N GLN A 107 -5.41 18.37 0.99
CA GLN A 107 -6.69 17.80 1.42
C GLN A 107 -7.49 17.28 0.24
N LYS A 108 -7.52 18.01 -0.89
CA LYS A 108 -8.17 17.55 -2.11
C LYS A 108 -7.58 16.22 -2.62
N GLU A 109 -6.25 16.12 -2.70
CA GLU A 109 -5.57 14.88 -3.12
C GLU A 109 -5.86 13.71 -2.17
N LEU A 110 -5.88 13.98 -0.86
CA LEU A 110 -6.20 12.95 0.15
C LEU A 110 -7.68 12.55 0.12
N ASP A 111 -8.59 13.49 -0.15
CA ASP A 111 -10.01 13.22 -0.30
C ASP A 111 -10.30 12.36 -1.53
N GLU A 112 -9.57 12.54 -2.62
CA GLU A 112 -9.66 11.66 -3.81
C GLU A 112 -9.33 10.20 -3.44
N ILE A 113 -8.27 9.99 -2.65
CA ILE A 113 -7.91 8.66 -2.14
C ILE A 113 -8.99 8.16 -1.17
N HIS A 114 -9.37 8.95 -0.18
CA HIS A 114 -10.32 8.58 0.86
C HIS A 114 -11.68 8.18 0.29
N ASN A 115 -12.17 8.93 -0.69
CA ASN A 115 -13.49 8.73 -1.29
C ASN A 115 -13.49 7.71 -2.44
N SER A 116 -12.31 7.19 -2.84
CA SER A 116 -12.22 6.12 -3.84
C SER A 116 -13.06 4.89 -3.44
N GLU A 117 -13.55 4.14 -4.43
CA GLU A 117 -14.31 2.91 -4.17
C GLU A 117 -13.52 1.92 -3.30
N MET A 118 -12.22 1.76 -3.61
CA MET A 118 -11.29 0.88 -2.91
C MET A 118 -11.19 1.23 -1.42
N TRP A 119 -10.97 2.49 -1.07
CA TRP A 119 -10.77 2.88 0.32
C TRP A 119 -12.08 2.98 1.12
N ARG A 120 -13.22 3.22 0.46
CA ARG A 120 -14.56 3.07 1.06
C ARG A 120 -14.87 1.60 1.37
N ALA A 121 -14.61 0.68 0.44
CA ALA A 121 -14.69 -0.76 0.70
C ALA A 121 -13.79 -1.15 1.88
N GLY A 122 -12.56 -0.62 1.92
CA GLY A 122 -11.66 -0.85 3.04
C GLY A 122 -12.14 -0.33 4.39
N ALA A 123 -12.82 0.80 4.43
CA ALA A 123 -13.42 1.32 5.65
C ALA A 123 -14.51 0.38 6.19
N ALA A 124 -15.35 -0.15 5.30
CA ALA A 124 -16.34 -1.17 5.64
C ALA A 124 -15.70 -2.50 6.08
N SER A 125 -14.70 -3.01 5.35
CA SER A 125 -13.97 -4.22 5.75
C SER A 125 -13.33 -4.06 7.13
N ARG A 126 -12.71 -2.90 7.42
CA ARG A 126 -12.11 -2.61 8.73
C ARG A 126 -13.13 -2.56 9.86
N SER A 127 -14.32 -2.01 9.63
CA SER A 127 -15.36 -1.90 10.67
C SER A 127 -15.94 -3.26 11.06
N LEU A 128 -15.90 -4.24 10.15
CA LEU A 128 -16.38 -5.61 10.36
C LEU A 128 -15.32 -6.54 10.97
N ARG A 129 -14.06 -6.10 11.11
CA ARG A 129 -12.99 -6.98 11.62
C ARG A 129 -13.32 -7.47 13.03
N PRO A 130 -13.07 -8.76 13.33
CA PRO A 130 -13.14 -9.26 14.69
C PRO A 130 -12.24 -8.41 15.58
N LYS A 131 -12.77 -7.89 16.69
CA LYS A 131 -11.96 -7.16 17.66
C LYS A 131 -11.03 -8.17 18.33
N THR A 132 -9.76 -8.20 17.93
CA THR A 132 -8.75 -9.03 18.59
C THR A 132 -8.72 -8.68 20.08
N PRO A 133 -8.94 -9.65 20.99
CA PRO A 133 -8.76 -9.43 22.41
C PRO A 133 -7.35 -8.88 22.65
N GLU A 134 -7.24 -7.91 23.55
CA GLU A 134 -5.99 -7.17 23.79
C GLU A 134 -4.79 -8.10 24.04
N ALA A 135 -5.05 -9.25 24.66
CA ALA A 135 -4.07 -10.31 24.94
C ALA A 135 -3.45 -11.00 23.71
N ARG A 136 -4.09 -10.93 22.52
CA ARG A 136 -3.61 -11.57 21.28
C ARG A 136 -3.17 -10.57 20.21
N ARG A 137 -3.16 -9.27 20.52
CA ARG A 137 -2.63 -8.27 19.60
C ARG A 137 -1.11 -8.40 19.57
N VAL A 138 -0.52 -8.48 18.36
CA VAL A 138 0.93 -8.28 18.19
C VAL A 138 1.25 -6.92 18.81
N LYS A 139 2.05 -6.93 19.89
CA LYS A 139 2.42 -5.72 20.65
C LYS A 139 3.48 -4.93 19.87
N SER A 140 3.11 -4.39 18.71
CA SER A 140 3.88 -3.35 18.06
C SER A 140 3.18 -2.02 18.28
N THR A 141 3.75 -1.17 19.13
CA THR A 141 3.28 0.19 19.41
C THR A 141 3.91 1.23 18.49
N VAL A 142 4.76 0.81 17.55
CA VAL A 142 5.51 1.72 16.68
C VAL A 142 4.69 1.99 15.42
N GLY A 143 4.26 3.25 15.24
CA GLY A 143 3.69 3.74 13.97
C GLY A 143 2.18 3.54 13.75
N THR A 144 1.43 3.02 14.73
CA THR A 144 0.00 2.70 14.57
C THR A 144 -0.96 3.87 14.82
N GLY A 145 -0.49 4.95 15.43
CA GLY A 145 -1.34 6.08 15.87
C GLY A 145 -1.78 7.04 14.74
N GLY A 146 -1.17 6.96 13.56
CA GLY A 146 -1.39 7.94 12.49
C GLY A 146 -1.11 9.39 12.93
N ARG A 147 -1.34 10.36 12.05
CA ARG A 147 -1.45 11.77 12.43
C ARG A 147 -2.93 12.13 12.52
N SER A 148 -3.35 12.79 13.60
CA SER A 148 -4.75 13.20 13.82
C SER A 148 -5.17 14.39 12.95
N SER A 149 -4.20 15.13 12.40
CA SER A 149 -4.39 16.25 11.48
C SER A 149 -3.11 16.48 10.67
N ASN A 150 -3.24 17.08 9.48
CA ASN A 150 -2.11 17.58 8.67
C ASN A 150 -1.81 19.06 8.97
#